data_AF-A0A3A9F5W2-F1
#
_entry.id   AF-A0A3A9F5W2-F1
#
_cell.length_a   1.000
_cell.length_b   1.000
_cell.length_c   1.000
_cell.angle_alpha   90.00
_cell.angle_beta   90.00
_cell.angle_gamma   90.00
#
_symmetry.space_group_name_H-M   'P 1'
#
loop_
_entity.id
_entity.type
_entity.pdbx_description
1 polymer ?
#
loop_
_entity_poly.entity_id
_entity_poly.type
_entity_poly.pdbx_seq_one_letter_code
_entity_poly.pdbx_strand_id
1 'polypeptide(L)' 'MRLDKYLKVSRLIKRRTVANEACDAGRVLINEKAAKAGTAVKVGDIITIQFGSKEVKVEVLDVSEVVRKEEAKEMYRYL' A
#
# COMPACT_ATOMS: atom_id res chain seq x y z
N MET A 1 -9.56 -1.94 4.83
CA MET A 1 -9.15 -0.50 4.76
C MET A 1 -8.99 -0.09 3.30
N ARG A 2 -9.16 1.20 2.94
CA ARG A 2 -8.84 1.69 1.58
C ARG A 2 -7.34 1.62 1.29
N LEU A 3 -6.96 1.36 0.04
CA LEU A 3 -5.57 1.28 -0.41
C LEU A 3 -4.76 2.55 -0.11
N ASP A 4 -5.29 3.72 -0.44
CA ASP A 4 -4.59 4.99 -0.18
C ASP A 4 -4.32 5.24 1.32
N LYS A 5 -5.28 4.87 2.18
CA LYS A 5 -5.14 4.93 3.63
C LYS A 5 -4.11 3.91 4.10
N TYR A 6 -4.15 2.68 3.58
CA TYR A 6 -3.21 1.62 3.92
C TYR A 6 -1.76 2.01 3.59
N LEU A 7 -1.51 2.52 2.38
CA LEU A 7 -0.17 2.98 1.95
C LEU A 7 0.38 4.10 2.84
N LYS A 8 -0.50 4.98 3.34
CA LYS A 8 -0.14 6.04 4.31
C LYS A 8 0.19 5.47 5.68
N VAL A 9 -0.62 4.54 6.20
CA VAL A 9 -0.50 4.03 7.57
C VAL A 9 0.70 3.09 7.70
N SER A 10 0.91 2.22 6.72
CA SER A 10 2.10 1.36 6.58
C SER A 10 3.39 2.12 6.29
N ARG A 11 3.30 3.42 5.95
CA ARG A 11 4.43 4.30 5.61
C ARG A 11 5.18 3.90 4.33
N LEU A 12 4.61 3.03 3.49
CA LEU A 12 5.08 2.78 2.13
C LEU A 12 5.06 4.05 1.29
N ILE A 13 4.02 4.88 1.48
CA ILE A 13 3.94 6.24 0.94
C ILE A 13 3.65 7.21 2.07
N LYS A 14 4.52 8.19 2.28
CA LYS A 14 4.44 9.10 3.44
C LYS A 14 3.21 10.02 3.45
N ARG A 15 2.64 10.33 2.27
CA ARG A 15 1.53 11.28 2.10
C ARG A 15 0.34 10.59 1.43
N ARG A 16 -0.86 10.78 1.98
CA ARG A 16 -2.08 10.17 1.44
C ARG A 16 -2.47 10.72 0.05
N THR A 17 -2.18 11.99 -0.23
CA THR A 17 -2.40 12.60 -1.55
C THR A 17 -1.55 11.91 -2.62
N VAL A 18 -0.26 11.72 -2.33
CA VAL A 18 0.67 11.00 -3.22
C VAL A 18 0.24 9.53 -3.42
N ALA A 19 -0.31 8.89 -2.38
CA ALA A 19 -0.84 7.54 -2.52
C ALA A 19 -2.05 7.47 -3.45
N ASN A 20 -2.96 8.46 -3.40
CA ASN A 20 -4.07 8.57 -4.34
C ASN A 20 -3.56 8.77 -5.78
N GLU A 21 -2.67 9.75 -5.99
CA GLU A 21 -2.07 10.02 -7.30
C GLU A 21 -1.36 8.79 -7.89
N ALA A 22 -0.66 8.01 -7.06
CA ALA A 22 0.00 6.78 -7.50
C ALA A 22 -1.01 5.70 -7.94
N CYS A 23 -2.14 5.57 -7.23
CA CYS A 23 -3.20 4.65 -7.63
C CYS A 23 -3.88 5.11 -8.94
N ASP A 24 -4.16 6.41 -9.07
CA ASP A 24 -4.79 6.99 -10.27
C ASP A 24 -3.89 6.90 -11.50
N ALA A 25 -2.58 7.03 -11.32
CA ALA A 25 -1.57 6.82 -12.36
C ALA A 25 -1.31 5.35 -12.70
N GLY A 26 -2.00 4.39 -12.07
CA GLY A 26 -1.82 2.95 -12.31
C GLY A 26 -0.49 2.39 -11.80
N ARG A 27 0.22 3.11 -10.92
CA ARG A 27 1.52 2.71 -10.35
C ARG A 27 1.42 1.78 -9.15
N VAL A 28 0.20 1.55 -8.66
CA VAL A 28 -0.06 0.63 -7.55
C VAL A 28 -0.93 -0.51 -8.04
N LEU A 29 -0.41 -1.73 -7.87
CA LEU A 29 -1.10 -2.96 -8.20
C LEU A 29 -1.42 -3.74 -6.93
N ILE A 30 -2.59 -4.36 -6.89
CA ILE A 30 -2.95 -5.39 -5.91
C ILE A 30 -3.10 -6.70 -6.69
N ASN A 31 -2.35 -7.72 -6.31
CA ASN A 31 -2.38 -9.03 -6.95
C ASN A 31 -2.22 -8.91 -8.49
N GLU A 32 -1.21 -8.14 -8.91
CA GLU A 32 -0.85 -7.88 -10.32
C GLU A 32 -1.89 -7.09 -11.14
N LYS A 33 -2.92 -6.54 -10.49
CA LYS A 33 -3.95 -5.71 -11.13
C LYS A 33 -3.91 -4.28 -10.62
N ALA A 34 -3.96 -3.31 -11.53
CA ALA A 34 -4.04 -1.90 -11.16
C ALA A 34 -5.27 -1.66 -10.26
N ALA A 35 -5.04 -1.02 -9.11
CA ALA A 35 -6.06 -0.81 -8.10
C ALA A 35 -6.33 0.68 -7.89
N LYS A 36 -7.61 1.06 -7.85
CA LYS A 36 -8.01 2.43 -7.50
C LYS A 36 -7.72 2.69 -6.03
N ALA A 37 -7.53 3.95 -5.65
CA ALA A 37 -7.29 4.36 -4.28
C ALA A 37 -8.35 3.87 -3.26
N GLY A 38 -9.61 3.74 -3.69
CA GLY A 38 -10.72 3.25 -2.87
C GLY A 38 -10.78 1.73 -2.69
N THR A 39 -9.91 0.98 -3.36
CA THR A 39 -9.90 -0.50 -3.29
C THR A 39 -9.66 -0.96 -1.86
N ALA A 40 -10.42 -1.96 -1.42
CA ALA A 40 -10.25 -2.53 -0.09
C ALA A 40 -9.04 -3.49 -0.08
N VAL A 41 -8.08 -3.22 0.80
CA VAL A 41 -6.92 -4.08 1.07
C VAL A 41 -7.29 -5.16 2.07
N LYS A 42 -6.82 -6.38 1.83
CA LYS A 42 -6.97 -7.56 2.70
C LYS A 42 -5.60 -8.12 3.08
N VAL A 43 -5.57 -8.84 4.21
CA VAL A 43 -4.39 -9.62 4.59
C VAL A 43 -4.12 -10.70 3.54
N GLY A 44 -2.85 -10.88 3.20
CA GLY A 44 -2.39 -11.77 2.13
C GLY A 44 -2.37 -11.13 0.74
N ASP A 45 -2.89 -9.91 0.56
CA ASP A 45 -2.75 -9.21 -0.71
C ASP A 45 -1.29 -8.87 -0.99
N ILE A 46 -0.88 -9.02 -2.25
CA ILE A 46 0.43 -8.57 -2.72
C ILE A 46 0.26 -7.18 -3.35
N ILE A 47 0.86 -6.18 -2.72
CA ILE A 47 0.88 -4.82 -3.22
C ILE A 47 2.20 -4.57 -3.93
N THR A 48 2.12 -4.10 -5.16
CA THR A 48 3.28 -3.69 -5.96
C THR A 48 3.19 -2.19 -6.21
N ILE A 49 4.26 -1.45 -5.89
CA ILE A 49 4.34 -0.01 -6.02
C ILE A 49 5.52 0.33 -6.94
N GLN A 50 5.23 1.06 -8.01
CA GLN A 50 6.23 1.51 -8.96
C GLN A 50 6.69 2.93 -8.63
N PHE A 51 7.90 3.04 -8.08
CA PHE A 51 8.59 4.28 -7.76
C PHE A 51 9.56 4.66 -8.89
N GLY A 52 9.04 5.24 -9.97
CA GLY A 52 9.89 5.64 -11.10
C GLY A 52 10.59 4.42 -11.71
N SER A 53 11.91 4.30 -11.50
CA SER A 53 12.73 3.18 -11.97
C SER A 53 12.80 1.98 -11.02
N LYS A 54 12.22 2.08 -9.82
CA LYS A 54 12.23 0.99 -8.83
C LYS A 54 10.83 0.44 -8.63
N GLU A 55 10.74 -0.87 -8.46
CA GLU A 55 9.52 -1.54 -8.01
C GLU A 55 9.70 -2.02 -6.57
N VAL A 56 8.67 -1.84 -5.76
CA VAL A 56 8.59 -2.35 -4.39
C VAL A 56 7.41 -3.29 -4.32
N LYS A 57 7.66 -4.54 -3.99
CA LYS A 57 6.64 -5.55 -3.79
C LYS A 57 6.56 -5.91 -2.31
N VAL A 58 5.35 -5.95 -1.77
CA VAL A 58 5.09 -6.26 -0.37
C VAL A 58 3.86 -7.14 -0.24
N GLU A 59 3.86 -7.99 0.76
CA GLU A 59 2.68 -8.74 1.17
C GLU A 59 2.09 -8.15 2.45
N VAL A 60 0.77 -7.98 2.45
CA VAL A 60 0.01 -7.43 3.58
C VAL A 60 -0.13 -8.50 4.66
N LEU A 61 0.35 -8.21 5.87
CA LEU A 61 0.25 -9.08 7.04
C LEU A 61 -0.86 -8.65 8.01
N ASP A 62 -1.14 -7.35 8.09
CA ASP A 62 -2.18 -6.78 8.94
C ASP A 62 -2.86 -5.57 8.28
N VAL A 63 -4.15 -5.37 8.59
CA VAL A 63 -4.98 -4.26 8.10
C VAL A 63 -5.72 -3.60 9.28
N SER A 64 -4.98 -2.97 10.18
CA SER A 64 -5.56 -2.18 11.29
C SER A 64 -5.72 -0.68 10.97
N GLU A 65 -6.83 -0.07 11.42
CA GLU A 65 -7.12 1.34 11.19
C GLU A 65 -6.28 2.30 12.05
N VAL A 66 -5.83 1.84 13.21
CA VAL A 66 -5.06 2.60 14.19
C VAL A 66 -3.75 1.87 14.42
N VAL A 67 -2.66 2.44 13.93
CA VAL A 67 -1.33 1.82 13.99
C VAL A 67 -0.33 2.85 14.48
N ARG A 68 0.46 2.47 15.50
CA ARG A 68 1.54 3.33 15.98
C ARG A 68 2.69 3.32 14.98
N LYS A 69 3.61 4.30 15.10
CA LYS A 69 4.76 4.40 14.22
C LYS A 69 5.61 3.12 14.19
N GLU A 70 5.77 2.50 15.35
CA GLU A 70 6.63 1.34 15.58
C GLU A 70 6.05 0.08 14.93
N GLU A 71 4.73 -0.09 15.03
CA GLU A 71 3.96 -1.23 14.52
C GLU A 71 3.76 -1.19 12.99
N ALA A 72 3.92 -0.02 12.34
CA ALA A 72 3.69 0.11 10.90
C ALA A 72 4.56 -0.83 10.05
N LYS A 73 5.75 -1.21 10.57
CA LYS A 73 6.66 -2.16 9.90
C LYS A 73 6.16 -3.61 9.95
N GLU A 74 5.25 -3.93 10.86
CA GLU A 74 4.70 -5.27 11.04
C GLU A 74 3.48 -5.51 10.15
N MET A 75 2.93 -4.45 9.55
CA MET A 75 1.75 -4.54 8.67
C MET A 75 2.03 -5.23 7.34
N TYR A 76 3.28 -5.37 6.95
CA TYR A 76 3.68 -5.95 5.68
C TYR A 76 5.08 -6.58 5.75
N ARG A 77 5.38 -7.45 4.79
CA ARG A 77 6.75 -7.92 4.52
C ARG A 77 7.17 -7.60 3.09
N TYR A 78 8.45 -7.31 2.88
CA TYR A 78 9.01 -7.16 1.54
C TYR A 78 9.14 -8.53 0.85
N LEU A 79 8.91 -8.53 -0.46
CA LEU A 79 9.14 -9.67 -1.36
C LEU A 79 10.29 -9.38 -2.32
#